data_AF-A0AAU4L585-F1
#
_entry.id   AF-A0AAU4L585-F1
#
_cell.length_a   1.000
_cell.length_b   1.000
_cell.length_c   1.000
_cell.angle_alpha   90.00
_cell.angle_beta   90.00
_cell.angle_gamma   90.00
#
_symmetry.space_group_name_H-M   'P 1'
#
loop_
_entity.id
_entity.type
_entity.pdbx_description
1 polymer ?
#
loop_
_entity_poly.entity_id
_entity_poly.type
_entity_poly.pdbx_seq_one_letter_code
_entity_poly.pdbx_strand_id
1 'polypeptide(L)'
;MLTRWETWARFPLLIDIDRWAHDDEYDSFEASVQGRIDAGHPLCDSELVPAVAQALEALALCAESGSFAAALLSHASGATQDLLAVYAELGHAHMRTHHRP
;
A
#
# COMPACT_ATOMS: atom_id res chain seq x y z
N MET A 1 -10.68 -15.15 -10.42
CA MET A 1 -10.59 -13.68 -10.34
C MET A 1 -11.51 -13.26 -9.21
N LEU A 2 -11.02 -12.48 -8.24
CA LEU A 2 -11.85 -12.06 -7.11
C LEU A 2 -12.89 -11.04 -7.59
N THR A 3 -14.07 -11.11 -7.00
CA THR A 3 -15.09 -10.06 -7.09
C THR A 3 -14.65 -8.83 -6.29
N ARG A 4 -15.35 -7.70 -6.48
CA ARG A 4 -15.09 -6.46 -5.74
C ARG A 4 -15.18 -6.67 -4.23
N TRP A 5 -16.20 -7.37 -3.73
CA TRP A 5 -16.38 -7.57 -2.30
C TRP A 5 -15.28 -8.47 -1.70
N GLU A 6 -14.83 -9.50 -2.42
CA GLU A 6 -13.73 -10.37 -1.98
C GLU A 6 -12.41 -9.60 -1.91
N THR A 7 -12.16 -8.74 -2.91
CA THR A 7 -10.98 -7.89 -2.95
C THR A 7 -10.97 -6.93 -1.76
N TRP A 8 -12.11 -6.30 -1.47
CA TRP A 8 -12.24 -5.38 -0.34
C TRP A 8 -12.17 -6.08 1.02
N ALA A 9 -12.67 -7.31 1.12
CA ALA A 9 -12.56 -8.10 2.35
C ALA A 9 -11.11 -8.54 2.62
N ARG A 10 -10.35 -8.88 1.56
CA ARG A 10 -8.96 -9.34 1.69
C ARG A 10 -7.96 -8.19 1.81
N PHE A 11 -8.19 -7.09 1.09
CA PHE A 11 -7.29 -5.94 1.01
C PHE A 11 -7.96 -4.62 1.40
N PRO A 12 -8.60 -4.53 2.59
CA PRO A 12 -9.36 -3.34 2.97
C PRO A 12 -8.50 -2.07 3.05
N LEU A 13 -7.20 -2.20 3.34
CA LEU A 13 -6.29 -1.07 3.49
C LEU A 13 -5.74 -0.56 2.14
N LEU A 14 -5.97 -1.32 1.05
CA LEU A 14 -5.53 -0.95 -0.29
C LEU A 14 -6.59 -0.17 -1.07
N ILE A 15 -7.84 -0.11 -0.60
CA ILE A 15 -8.98 0.45 -1.36
C ILE A 15 -8.73 1.91 -1.76
N ASP A 16 -8.25 2.71 -0.82
CA ASP A 16 -8.01 4.16 -0.97
C ASP A 16 -6.52 4.49 -0.68
N ILE A 17 -5.61 3.58 -1.01
CA ILE A 17 -4.18 3.71 -0.67
C ILE A 17 -3.50 4.93 -1.32
N ASP A 18 -4.06 5.49 -2.38
CA ASP A 18 -3.54 6.66 -3.11
C ASP A 18 -4.26 7.96 -2.77
N ARG A 19 -5.26 7.94 -1.87
CA ARG A 19 -6.11 9.11 -1.62
C ARG A 19 -5.35 10.37 -1.21
N TRP A 20 -4.23 10.19 -0.49
CA TRP A 20 -3.32 11.26 -0.05
C TRP A 20 -2.27 11.64 -1.12
N ALA A 21 -2.09 10.82 -2.15
CA ALA A 21 -1.03 11.02 -3.16
C ALA A 21 -1.32 12.19 -4.11
N HIS A 22 -2.54 12.75 -4.07
CA HIS A 22 -3.02 13.82 -4.95
C HIS A 22 -3.16 15.19 -4.26
N ASP A 23 -2.71 15.33 -3.01
CA ASP A 23 -2.94 16.56 -2.23
C ASP A 23 -1.96 17.72 -2.57
N ASP A 24 -1.16 17.60 -3.65
CA ASP A 24 -0.14 18.57 -4.11
C ASP A 24 0.85 19.05 -3.03
N GLU A 25 0.86 18.40 -1.86
CA GLU A 25 1.68 18.76 -0.69
C GLU A 25 3.16 18.39 -0.87
N TYR A 26 3.46 17.38 -1.70
CA TYR A 26 4.79 16.80 -1.85
C TYR A 26 5.32 16.91 -3.28
N ASP A 27 6.63 17.15 -3.38
CA ASP A 27 7.34 17.36 -4.65
C ASP A 27 7.50 16.09 -5.50
N SER A 28 7.23 14.91 -4.92
CA SER A 28 7.26 13.64 -5.63
C SER A 28 6.28 12.62 -5.04
N PHE A 29 5.97 11.61 -5.84
CA PHE A 29 5.17 10.46 -5.43
C PHE A 29 5.80 9.68 -4.26
N GLU A 30 7.12 9.45 -4.30
CA GLU A 30 7.82 8.78 -3.20
C GLU A 30 7.80 9.63 -1.92
N ALA A 31 7.92 10.95 -2.05
CA ALA A 31 7.86 11.87 -0.93
C ALA A 31 6.46 11.89 -0.28
N SER A 32 5.39 11.83 -1.07
CA SER A 32 4.04 11.71 -0.52
C SER A 32 3.82 10.37 0.19
N VAL A 33 4.34 9.27 -0.36
CA VAL A 33 4.29 7.95 0.32
C VAL A 33 5.02 8.00 1.65
N GLN A 34 6.24 8.57 1.67
CA GLN A 34 7.03 8.73 2.88
C GLN A 34 6.29 9.58 3.91
N GLY A 35 5.71 10.71 3.51
CA GLY A 35 4.91 11.57 4.37
C GLY A 35 3.71 10.85 5.01
N ARG A 36 2.99 10.02 4.24
CA ARG A 36 1.90 9.19 4.76
C ARG A 36 2.38 8.19 5.82
N ILE A 37 3.51 7.55 5.57
CA ILE A 37 4.13 6.58 6.48
C ILE A 37 4.52 7.26 7.78
N ASP A 38 5.19 8.42 7.69
CA ASP A 38 5.67 9.16 8.85
C ASP A 38 4.52 9.76 9.67
N ALA A 39 3.43 10.19 9.01
CA ALA A 39 2.20 10.62 9.66
C ALA A 39 1.47 9.49 10.41
N GLY A 40 1.78 8.22 10.12
CA GLY A 40 1.26 7.06 10.84
C GLY A 40 1.82 6.91 12.25
N HIS A 41 2.85 7.66 12.64
CA HIS A 41 3.37 7.64 14.01
C HIS A 41 2.39 8.20 15.03
N PRO A 42 2.30 7.62 16.24
CA PRO A 42 3.06 6.46 16.75
C PRO A 42 2.37 5.10 16.50
N LEU A 43 1.39 5.04 15.60
CA LEU A 43 0.51 3.88 15.38
C LEU A 43 1.04 2.89 14.33
N CYS A 44 2.35 2.89 14.06
CA CYS A 44 2.97 2.09 13.00
C CYS A 44 2.66 0.59 13.13
N ASP A 45 2.64 0.04 14.35
CA ASP A 45 2.35 -1.38 14.57
C ASP A 45 0.91 -1.77 14.21
N SER A 46 -0.06 -0.88 14.47
CA SER A 46 -1.48 -1.14 14.24
C SER A 46 -1.99 -0.67 12.88
N GLU A 47 -1.30 0.28 12.24
CA GLU A 47 -1.74 0.87 10.96
C GLU A 47 -0.78 0.54 9.80
N LEU A 48 0.52 0.82 9.96
CA LEU A 48 1.50 0.67 8.89
C LEU A 48 1.82 -0.81 8.61
N VAL A 49 2.09 -1.60 9.65
CA VAL A 49 2.47 -3.02 9.48
C VAL A 49 1.39 -3.82 8.76
N PRO A 50 0.09 -3.72 9.10
CA PRO A 50 -0.97 -4.40 8.35
C PRO A 50 -1.09 -3.93 6.88
N ALA A 51 -0.91 -2.63 6.62
CA ALA A 51 -0.98 -2.09 5.26
C ALA A 51 0.20 -2.59 4.40
N VAL A 52 1.41 -2.60 4.94
CA VAL A 52 2.60 -3.16 4.29
C VAL A 52 2.43 -4.66 4.01
N ALA A 53 1.87 -5.42 4.96
CA ALA A 53 1.60 -6.84 4.77
C ALA A 53 0.61 -7.09 3.61
N GLN A 54 -0.48 -6.30 3.53
CA GLN A 54 -1.43 -6.38 2.42
C GLN A 54 -0.78 -5.99 1.09
N ALA A 55 0.07 -4.96 1.06
CA ALA A 55 0.77 -4.54 -0.15
C ALA A 55 1.71 -5.65 -0.68
N LEU A 56 2.46 -6.30 0.20
CA LEU A 56 3.34 -7.43 -0.16
C LEU A 56 2.55 -8.64 -0.69
N GLU A 57 1.45 -8.99 -0.03
CA GLU A 57 0.58 -10.08 -0.48
C GLU A 57 -0.03 -9.78 -1.85
N ALA A 58 -0.53 -8.56 -2.05
CA ALA A 58 -1.08 -8.12 -3.32
C ALA A 58 -0.02 -8.14 -4.44
N LEU A 59 1.21 -7.69 -4.17
CA LEU A 59 2.33 -7.78 -5.11
C LEU A 59 2.65 -9.22 -5.53
N ALA A 60 2.70 -10.15 -4.56
CA ALA A 60 2.95 -11.56 -4.85
C ALA A 60 1.87 -12.15 -5.78
N LEU A 61 0.59 -11.90 -5.49
CA LEU A 61 -0.51 -12.36 -6.32
C LEU A 61 -0.56 -11.71 -7.71
N CYS A 62 -0.19 -10.42 -7.79
CA CYS A 62 -0.02 -9.71 -9.06
C CYS A 62 1.07 -10.34 -9.93
N ALA A 63 2.18 -10.76 -9.33
CA ALA A 63 3.28 -11.42 -10.04
C ALA A 63 2.88 -12.82 -10.56
N GLU A 64 2.01 -13.54 -9.83
CA GLU A 64 1.51 -14.85 -10.23
C GLU A 64 0.38 -14.77 -11.26
N SER A 65 -0.35 -13.64 -11.35
CA SER A 65 -1.56 -13.54 -12.17
C SER A 65 -1.87 -12.13 -12.66
N GLY A 66 -1.69 -11.91 -13.97
CA GLY A 66 -2.09 -10.65 -14.62
C GLY A 66 -3.60 -10.37 -14.56
N SER A 67 -4.45 -11.41 -14.49
CA SER A 67 -5.90 -11.21 -14.33
C SER A 67 -6.26 -10.79 -12.90
N PHE A 68 -5.50 -11.23 -11.90
CA PHE A 68 -5.60 -10.69 -10.54
C PHE A 68 -5.16 -9.21 -10.52
N ALA A 69 -4.03 -8.87 -11.13
CA ALA A 69 -3.55 -7.49 -11.18
C ALA A 69 -4.58 -6.54 -11.81
N ALA A 70 -5.21 -6.94 -12.92
CA ALA A 70 -6.29 -6.18 -13.54
C ALA A 70 -7.53 -6.06 -12.64
N ALA A 71 -7.91 -7.13 -11.92
CA ALA A 71 -9.04 -7.11 -10.98
C ALA A 71 -8.78 -6.13 -9.82
N LEU A 72 -7.60 -6.23 -9.20
CA LEU A 72 -7.20 -5.39 -8.08
C LEU A 72 -7.27 -3.91 -8.47
N LEU A 73 -6.63 -3.55 -9.60
CA LEU A 73 -6.65 -2.17 -10.09
C LEU A 73 -8.06 -1.67 -10.40
N SER A 74 -8.94 -2.54 -10.93
CA SER A 74 -10.33 -2.17 -11.19
C SER A 74 -11.17 -1.98 -9.91
N HIS A 75 -10.74 -2.52 -8.77
CA HIS A 75 -11.50 -2.50 -7.52
C HIS A 75 -10.89 -1.58 -6.45
N ALA A 76 -9.61 -1.25 -6.59
CA ALA A 76 -8.81 -0.35 -5.77
C ALA A 76 -7.89 0.42 -6.73
N SER A 77 -8.39 1.54 -7.29
CA SER A 77 -7.73 2.25 -8.40
C SER A 77 -6.33 2.76 -8.06
N GLY A 78 -6.07 3.04 -6.79
CA GLY A 78 -4.75 3.44 -6.31
C GLY A 78 -3.74 2.31 -6.23
N ALA A 79 -4.18 1.05 -6.09
CA ALA A 79 -3.34 -0.11 -5.82
C ALA A 79 -2.58 -0.62 -7.07
N THR A 80 -1.90 0.29 -7.77
CA THR A 80 -0.97 -0.03 -8.84
C THR A 80 0.23 -0.82 -8.28
N GLN A 81 0.84 -1.68 -9.09
CA GLN A 81 2.02 -2.45 -8.65
C GLN A 81 3.17 -1.53 -8.21
N ASP A 82 3.36 -0.40 -8.90
CA ASP A 82 4.38 0.58 -8.55
C ASP A 82 4.13 1.23 -7.19
N LEU A 83 2.87 1.66 -6.90
CA LEU A 83 2.54 2.18 -5.56
C LEU A 83 2.75 1.13 -4.48
N LEU A 84 2.28 -0.10 -4.70
CA LEU A 84 2.42 -1.17 -3.72
C LEU A 84 3.89 -1.48 -3.43
N ALA A 85 4.75 -1.46 -4.45
CA ALA A 85 6.19 -1.67 -4.31
C ALA A 85 6.84 -0.55 -3.49
N VAL A 86 6.60 0.70 -3.85
CA VAL A 86 7.14 1.87 -3.12
C VAL A 86 6.63 1.88 -1.68
N TYR A 87 5.34 1.64 -1.47
CA TYR A 87 4.74 1.60 -0.13
C TYR A 87 5.36 0.51 0.75
N ALA A 88 5.56 -0.70 0.20
CA ALA A 88 6.19 -1.79 0.92
C ALA A 88 7.68 -1.52 1.24
N GLU A 89 8.42 -0.94 0.30
CA GLU A 89 9.83 -0.60 0.49
C GLU A 89 10.01 0.46 1.57
N LEU A 90 9.32 1.60 1.44
CA LEU A 90 9.41 2.70 2.40
C LEU A 90 8.86 2.29 3.77
N GLY A 91 7.78 1.51 3.82
CA GLY A 91 7.23 0.99 5.08
C GLY A 91 8.21 0.08 5.81
N HIS A 92 8.87 -0.83 5.10
CA HIS A 92 9.94 -1.65 5.69
C HIS A 92 11.15 -0.82 6.13
N ALA A 93 11.59 0.15 5.32
CA ALA A 93 12.70 1.03 5.67
C ALA A 93 12.42 1.83 6.94
N HIS A 94 11.20 2.34 7.06
CA HIS A 94 10.72 3.05 8.22
C HIS A 94 10.76 2.18 9.49
N MET A 95 10.17 0.98 9.45
CA MET A 95 10.19 0.05 10.59
C MET A 95 11.61 -0.30 11.03
N ARG A 96 12.53 -0.51 10.08
CA ARG A 96 13.94 -0.79 10.38
C ARG A 96 14.67 0.39 11.02
N THR A 97 14.26 1.62 10.71
CA THR A 97 14.94 2.84 11.18
C THR A 97 14.42 3.26 12.55
N HIS A 98 13.10 3.18 12.77
CA HIS A 98 12.46 3.69 13.98
C HIS A 98 12.13 2.63 15.05
N HIS A 99 11.99 1.36 14.65
CA HIS A 99 11.50 0.28 15.52
C HIS A 99 12.45 -0.91 15.60
N ARG A 100 13.74 -0.70 15.29
CA ARG A 100 14.75 -1.73 15.50
C ARG A 100 14.79 -2.10 16.99
N PRO A 101 14.77 -3.39 17.35
CA PRO A 101 15.02 -3.81 18.72
C PRO A 101 16.44 -3.43 19.18
#